data_AF-A0A7C5CBJ9-F1
#
_entry.id   AF-A0A7C5CBJ9-F1
#
_cell.length_a   1.000
_cell.length_b   1.000
_cell.length_c   1.000
_cell.angle_alpha   90.00
_cell.angle_beta   90.00
_cell.angle_gamma   90.00
#
_symmetry.space_group_name_H-M   'P 1'
#
loop_
_entity.id
_entity.type
_entity.pdbx_description
1 polymer ?
#
loop_
_entity_poly.entity_id
_entity_poly.type
_entity_poly.pdbx_seq_one_letter_code
_entity_poly.pdbx_strand_id
1 'polypeptide(L)'
;SINSNYAELGITYYGTNIVLFASSKKTKNDVSYIIDTNNGKKLAVELYQGIMTSDGTIVLSENFINESENKFYLSDMTFIADYKTVYFTWNNFNKAQNKKDSFHWKKLHIVKATVNENLRLSNIKELPFNNDKYSFSNPYLSKDNKQLFFVSDMPNGYGQNDIYVVDILGEDVYSTPKNLGANVNTANAELFPFVDENNVLYFSSNGYKNKQDFDILKSTFTNSFEKAVPLPSPINTKYDDFEFIINSKNNTGFFASSRRGGKGDSDIYGFRLKKCNKDITGTILNIDTQNSIDNVKISLFHNNVLQETKNISKNSKYSFKLICNEQYKIIAEKEHFNSLEFEIIPNNRMDSEVVKNIELTPIKCTQFITGTIIDKQTNATLENVNVSLIVNNKVKETKITNGTYNFEVDCNKEYKITAKKDNFETTEISFKTSDTYKLKSSKTIALNPVKCTQFITGTIIDKQTNATLENVNVSLIVNNKVKETKITNGTYNFEVDCNKEYKITAKKDNFETTEISFKTTDTYKLKSSKTIALDRK
;
A
#
# COMPACT_ATOMS: atom_id res chain seq x y z
N SER A 1 -35.14 -1.66 21.19
CA SER A 1 -35.93 -2.80 20.68
C SER A 1 -37.31 -2.78 21.29
N ILE A 2 -38.29 -3.35 20.59
CA ILE A 2 -39.63 -3.68 21.08
C ILE A 2 -39.77 -5.20 20.91
N ASN A 3 -40.01 -5.91 22.01
CA ASN A 3 -40.15 -7.36 22.02
C ASN A 3 -41.37 -7.72 22.87
N SER A 4 -42.47 -8.00 22.19
CA SER A 4 -43.82 -8.03 22.75
C SER A 4 -44.58 -9.25 22.20
N ASN A 5 -45.71 -9.63 22.80
CA ASN A 5 -46.50 -10.77 22.28
C ASN A 5 -47.31 -10.40 21.03
N TYR A 6 -47.16 -9.17 20.51
CA TYR A 6 -47.85 -8.65 19.35
C TYR A 6 -46.86 -8.52 18.17
N ALA A 7 -47.37 -8.36 16.96
CA ALA A 7 -46.52 -8.04 15.82
C ALA A 7 -46.20 -6.54 15.83
N GLU A 8 -44.93 -6.18 15.72
CA GLU A 8 -44.47 -4.80 15.54
C GLU A 8 -43.59 -4.64 14.30
N LEU A 9 -43.91 -3.62 13.50
CA LEU A 9 -43.31 -3.38 12.18
C LEU A 9 -43.46 -1.90 11.76
N GLY A 10 -42.95 -1.53 10.60
CA GLY A 10 -43.04 -0.20 9.99
C GLY A 10 -42.36 0.91 10.78
N ILE A 11 -41.22 0.63 11.44
CA ILE A 11 -40.56 1.62 12.30
C ILE A 11 -39.94 2.77 11.49
N THR A 12 -40.11 4.00 11.96
CA THR A 12 -39.50 5.20 11.37
C THR A 12 -39.12 6.22 12.46
N TYR A 13 -38.15 7.07 12.16
CA TYR A 13 -37.72 8.14 13.08
C TYR A 13 -38.60 9.38 12.94
N TYR A 14 -39.05 9.92 14.08
CA TYR A 14 -39.73 11.22 14.16
C TYR A 14 -38.95 12.16 15.09
N GLY A 15 -38.32 13.20 14.53
CA GLY A 15 -37.39 14.04 15.27
C GLY A 15 -36.14 13.28 15.76
N THR A 16 -35.68 13.60 16.98
CA THR A 16 -34.38 13.11 17.50
C THR A 16 -34.51 11.89 18.44
N ASN A 17 -35.61 11.76 19.16
CA ASN A 17 -35.80 10.74 20.20
C ASN A 17 -37.14 10.00 20.12
N ILE A 18 -37.98 10.28 19.12
CA ILE A 18 -39.27 9.59 18.94
C ILE A 18 -39.14 8.64 17.74
N VAL A 19 -39.76 7.47 17.88
CA VAL A 19 -40.00 6.53 16.79
C VAL A 19 -41.48 6.28 16.66
N LEU A 20 -41.93 6.11 15.43
CA LEU A 20 -43.29 5.69 15.11
C LEU A 20 -43.22 4.29 14.51
N PHE A 21 -44.16 3.42 14.85
CA PHE A 21 -44.22 2.05 14.33
C PHE A 21 -45.66 1.54 14.37
N ALA A 22 -45.96 0.51 13.60
CA ALA A 22 -47.24 -0.19 13.64
C ALA A 22 -47.16 -1.36 14.62
N SER A 23 -48.23 -1.58 15.40
CA SER A 23 -48.36 -2.74 16.29
C SER A 23 -49.74 -3.36 16.19
N SER A 24 -49.81 -4.69 16.29
CA SER A 24 -51.06 -5.44 16.42
C SER A 24 -51.63 -5.43 17.85
N LYS A 25 -51.01 -4.70 18.77
CA LYS A 25 -51.50 -4.53 20.14
C LYS A 25 -52.86 -3.83 20.14
N LYS A 26 -53.80 -4.37 20.93
CA LYS A 26 -55.12 -3.79 21.21
C LYS A 26 -55.27 -3.54 22.71
N THR A 27 -55.90 -2.43 23.07
CA THR A 27 -56.21 -1.98 24.43
C THR A 27 -57.72 -1.86 24.63
N LYS A 28 -58.18 -1.84 25.90
CA LYS A 28 -59.61 -1.75 26.23
C LYS A 28 -60.31 -0.48 25.73
N ASN A 29 -59.54 0.55 25.37
CA ASN A 29 -60.06 1.81 24.85
C ASN A 29 -60.25 1.78 23.32
N ASP A 30 -59.83 0.71 22.64
CA ASP A 30 -59.92 0.59 21.19
C ASP A 30 -61.27 -0.05 20.81
N VAL A 31 -62.11 0.61 19.99
CA VAL A 31 -63.44 0.05 19.66
C VAL A 31 -63.33 -1.22 18.80
N SER A 32 -62.24 -1.38 18.04
CA SER A 32 -61.92 -2.65 17.37
C SER A 32 -61.73 -3.84 18.34
N TYR A 33 -61.30 -3.61 19.59
CA TYR A 33 -61.26 -4.62 20.66
C TYR A 33 -62.67 -5.12 21.02
N ILE A 34 -63.70 -4.28 20.84
CA ILE A 34 -65.11 -4.62 21.11
C ILE A 34 -65.71 -5.46 19.98
N ILE A 35 -65.28 -5.23 18.72
CA ILE A 35 -65.80 -5.92 17.52
C ILE A 35 -65.19 -7.32 17.33
N ASP A 36 -63.94 -7.54 17.76
CA ASP A 36 -63.19 -8.79 17.53
C ASP A 36 -63.62 -9.96 18.45
N THR A 37 -64.54 -9.72 19.40
CA THR A 37 -65.08 -10.78 20.26
C THR A 37 -65.95 -11.80 19.51
N ASN A 38 -66.40 -11.50 18.28
CA ASN A 38 -67.39 -12.32 17.58
C ASN A 38 -66.99 -12.87 16.20
N ASN A 39 -65.93 -12.40 15.51
CA ASN A 39 -65.63 -12.88 14.14
C ASN A 39 -64.14 -12.81 13.79
N GLY A 40 -63.39 -13.84 14.19
CA GLY A 40 -62.17 -14.33 13.55
C GLY A 40 -61.18 -13.33 12.94
N LYS A 41 -60.12 -13.02 13.69
CA LYS A 41 -58.76 -12.60 13.25
C LYS A 41 -58.71 -11.74 11.98
N LYS A 42 -58.92 -10.42 12.14
CA LYS A 42 -58.29 -9.44 11.25
C LYS A 42 -57.06 -8.86 11.95
N LEU A 43 -55.87 -9.05 11.37
CA LEU A 43 -54.63 -8.34 11.75
C LEU A 43 -54.79 -6.85 11.42
N ALA A 44 -55.55 -6.12 12.24
CA ALA A 44 -55.59 -4.67 12.19
C ALA A 44 -54.44 -4.13 13.04
N VAL A 45 -53.38 -3.66 12.39
CA VAL A 45 -52.29 -2.93 13.07
C VAL A 45 -52.67 -1.45 13.21
N GLU A 46 -52.21 -0.85 14.30
CA GLU A 46 -52.39 0.57 14.61
C GLU A 46 -51.04 1.24 14.81
N LEU A 47 -50.97 2.55 14.63
CA LEU A 47 -49.73 3.29 14.86
C LEU A 47 -49.52 3.65 16.32
N TYR A 48 -48.31 3.39 16.78
CA TYR A 48 -47.83 3.70 18.10
C TYR A 48 -46.59 4.58 18.03
N GLN A 49 -46.44 5.43 19.04
CA GLN A 49 -45.21 6.17 19.26
C GLN A 49 -44.41 5.55 20.39
N GLY A 50 -43.10 5.66 20.30
CA GLY A 50 -42.17 5.26 21.35
C GLY A 50 -41.08 6.29 21.56
N ILE A 51 -40.66 6.45 22.81
CA ILE A 51 -39.53 7.30 23.17
C ILE A 51 -38.28 6.41 23.23
N MET A 52 -37.26 6.77 22.44
CA MET A 52 -35.96 6.13 22.48
C MET A 52 -35.16 6.62 23.68
N THR A 53 -34.74 5.70 24.53
CA THR A 53 -33.77 5.97 25.60
C THR A 53 -32.34 5.95 25.05
N SER A 54 -31.39 6.49 25.82
CA SER A 54 -29.98 6.62 25.41
C SER A 54 -29.26 5.29 25.11
N ASP A 55 -29.78 4.19 25.64
CA ASP A 55 -29.31 2.82 25.42
C ASP A 55 -29.96 2.14 24.19
N GLY A 56 -30.90 2.81 23.50
CA GLY A 56 -31.60 2.28 22.31
C GLY A 56 -32.84 1.43 22.64
N THR A 57 -33.25 1.37 23.91
CA THR A 57 -34.55 0.81 24.29
C THR A 57 -35.67 1.74 23.82
N ILE A 58 -36.81 1.19 23.40
CA ILE A 58 -37.98 1.98 23.05
C ILE A 58 -38.97 1.82 24.20
N VAL A 59 -39.25 2.93 24.89
CA VAL A 59 -40.31 3.00 25.89
C VAL A 59 -41.60 3.31 25.15
N LEU A 60 -42.47 2.32 25.07
CA LEU A 60 -43.75 2.40 24.39
C LEU A 60 -44.63 3.47 25.03
N SER A 61 -45.20 4.34 24.21
CA SER A 61 -46.25 5.28 24.60
C SER A 61 -47.59 4.92 23.94
N GLU A 62 -48.63 5.68 24.26
CA GLU A 62 -49.99 5.42 23.80
C GLU A 62 -50.13 5.50 22.27
N ASN A 63 -51.22 4.92 21.73
CA ASN A 63 -51.64 5.15 20.35
C ASN A 63 -51.86 6.67 20.13
N PHE A 64 -51.35 7.22 19.03
CA PHE A 64 -51.42 8.65 18.73
C PHE A 64 -52.39 9.02 17.59
N ILE A 65 -52.95 8.06 16.85
CA ILE A 65 -53.91 8.31 15.76
C ILE A 65 -55.34 7.94 16.20
N ASN A 66 -56.31 8.79 15.85
CA ASN A 66 -57.71 8.59 16.20
C ASN A 66 -58.31 7.49 15.32
N GLU A 67 -59.21 6.68 15.87
CA GLU A 67 -59.81 5.55 15.16
C GLU A 67 -60.50 5.93 13.83
N SER A 68 -61.04 7.14 13.70
CA SER A 68 -61.61 7.66 12.44
C SER A 68 -60.58 7.80 11.32
N GLU A 69 -59.32 8.06 11.67
CA GLU A 69 -58.15 8.16 10.79
C GLU A 69 -57.47 6.78 10.62
N ASN A 70 -57.70 5.86 11.57
CA ASN A 70 -57.02 4.57 11.70
C ASN A 70 -57.78 3.39 11.03
N LYS A 71 -58.81 3.67 10.22
CA LYS A 71 -59.72 2.61 9.74
C LYS A 71 -59.04 1.54 8.89
N PHE A 72 -57.88 1.81 8.26
CA PHE A 72 -57.17 0.83 7.42
C PHE A 72 -55.66 1.12 7.35
N TYR A 73 -54.87 0.02 7.35
CA TYR A 73 -53.40 -0.08 7.24
C TYR A 73 -52.67 1.25 7.04
N LEU A 74 -52.22 1.86 8.14
CA LEU A 74 -51.11 2.79 8.12
C LEU A 74 -49.86 2.05 8.60
N SER A 75 -48.99 1.71 7.66
CA SER A 75 -47.61 1.29 7.91
C SER A 75 -46.69 2.07 6.98
N ASP A 76 -45.39 2.05 7.30
CA ASP A 76 -44.33 2.52 6.40
C ASP A 76 -44.43 4.02 6.07
N MET A 77 -44.35 4.84 7.12
CA MET A 77 -44.38 6.29 7.01
C MET A 77 -43.00 6.87 6.71
N THR A 78 -42.97 7.85 5.82
CA THR A 78 -41.78 8.69 5.59
C THR A 78 -42.15 10.17 5.65
N PHE A 79 -41.29 10.96 6.26
CA PHE A 79 -41.53 12.37 6.52
C PHE A 79 -40.59 13.24 5.69
N ILE A 80 -41.09 14.37 5.21
CA ILE A 80 -40.22 15.46 4.78
C ILE A 80 -39.42 15.94 6.00
N ALA A 81 -38.20 16.43 5.77
CA ALA A 81 -37.27 16.83 6.84
C ALA A 81 -37.82 17.82 7.90
N ASP A 82 -38.89 18.58 7.59
CA ASP A 82 -39.56 19.48 8.53
C ASP A 82 -40.64 18.79 9.39
N TYR A 83 -40.88 17.49 9.17
CA TYR A 83 -41.89 16.65 9.79
C TYR A 83 -43.35 17.09 9.59
N LYS A 84 -43.61 18.08 8.73
CA LYS A 84 -44.97 18.60 8.49
C LYS A 84 -45.71 17.87 7.38
N THR A 85 -44.99 17.15 6.54
CA THR A 85 -45.57 16.35 5.45
C THR A 85 -45.15 14.91 5.60
N VAL A 86 -46.11 14.00 5.48
CA VAL A 86 -45.91 12.55 5.58
C VAL A 86 -46.42 11.87 4.32
N TYR A 87 -45.70 10.84 3.86
CA TYR A 87 -46.15 9.88 2.87
C TYR A 87 -46.31 8.52 3.54
N PHE A 88 -47.38 7.82 3.23
CA PHE A 88 -47.65 6.50 3.81
C PHE A 88 -48.50 5.65 2.88
N THR A 89 -48.49 4.34 3.12
CA THR A 89 -49.33 3.39 2.40
C THR A 89 -50.75 3.46 2.96
N TRP A 90 -51.76 3.54 2.08
CA TRP A 90 -53.17 3.52 2.45
C TRP A 90 -53.97 2.62 1.50
N ASN A 91 -54.97 1.92 2.03
CA ASN A 91 -55.87 1.12 1.21
C ASN A 91 -56.92 2.03 0.51
N ASN A 92 -57.17 1.84 -0.78
CA ASN A 92 -58.02 2.69 -1.63
C ASN A 92 -59.55 2.60 -1.36
N PHE A 93 -59.96 2.08 -0.19
CA PHE A 93 -61.33 1.70 0.14
C PHE A 93 -62.32 2.88 0.26
N ASN A 94 -61.86 4.14 0.36
CA ASN A 94 -62.75 5.31 0.51
C ASN A 94 -63.71 5.55 -0.68
N LYS A 95 -63.50 4.89 -1.83
CA LYS A 95 -64.42 4.93 -2.99
C LYS A 95 -65.35 3.71 -3.09
N ALA A 96 -65.21 2.70 -2.22
CA ALA A 96 -65.98 1.46 -2.31
C ALA A 96 -67.34 1.63 -1.60
N GLN A 97 -68.40 1.87 -2.38
CA GLN A 97 -69.77 1.66 -1.90
C GLN A 97 -69.97 0.21 -1.45
N ASN A 98 -70.77 0.01 -0.39
CA ASN A 98 -71.22 -1.26 0.19
C ASN A 98 -71.37 -2.41 -0.84
N LYS A 99 -70.28 -3.11 -1.16
CA LYS A 99 -70.28 -4.31 -2.00
C LYS A 99 -69.37 -5.38 -1.38
N LYS A 100 -69.82 -6.63 -1.51
CA LYS A 100 -69.17 -7.84 -0.98
C LYS A 100 -67.74 -7.96 -1.50
N ASP A 101 -66.76 -7.96 -0.59
CA ASP A 101 -65.33 -8.26 -0.70
C ASP A 101 -64.89 -9.00 -1.99
N SER A 102 -63.97 -8.41 -2.75
CA SER A 102 -63.41 -8.93 -4.01
C SER A 102 -61.95 -8.48 -4.15
N PHE A 103 -61.18 -9.25 -4.92
CA PHE A 103 -59.75 -9.05 -5.12
C PHE A 103 -59.38 -7.68 -5.72
N HIS A 104 -60.34 -6.98 -6.34
CA HIS A 104 -60.13 -5.64 -6.93
C HIS A 104 -60.07 -4.51 -5.89
N TRP A 105 -60.54 -4.70 -4.65
CA TRP A 105 -60.58 -3.66 -3.61
C TRP A 105 -59.45 -3.76 -2.57
N LYS A 106 -58.35 -4.42 -2.93
CA LYS A 106 -57.18 -4.65 -2.06
C LYS A 106 -55.91 -3.92 -2.51
N LYS A 107 -56.03 -3.02 -3.49
CA LYS A 107 -54.86 -2.31 -4.03
C LYS A 107 -54.46 -1.17 -3.10
N LEU A 108 -53.17 -1.12 -2.84
CA LEU A 108 -52.56 -0.13 -1.95
C LEU A 108 -52.22 1.11 -2.76
N HIS A 109 -52.47 2.28 -2.20
CA HIS A 109 -52.09 3.57 -2.76
C HIS A 109 -51.11 4.25 -1.82
N ILE A 110 -50.21 5.06 -2.36
CA ILE A 110 -49.41 5.97 -1.55
C ILE A 110 -50.17 7.28 -1.44
N VAL A 111 -50.29 7.79 -0.22
CA VAL A 111 -50.91 9.08 0.03
C VAL A 111 -49.95 10.03 0.72
N LYS A 112 -50.18 11.31 0.49
CA LYS A 112 -49.49 12.43 1.13
C LYS A 112 -50.46 13.14 2.06
N ALA A 113 -50.01 13.51 3.26
CA ALA A 113 -50.81 14.26 4.23
C ALA A 113 -49.96 15.30 4.96
N THR A 114 -50.65 16.26 5.57
CA THR A 114 -50.06 17.21 6.53
C THR A 114 -50.14 16.63 7.94
N VAL A 115 -49.04 16.71 8.69
CA VAL A 115 -48.93 16.36 10.12
C VAL A 115 -48.85 17.63 10.96
N ASN A 116 -49.57 17.65 12.07
CA ASN A 116 -49.43 18.70 13.09
C ASN A 116 -48.57 18.25 14.28
N GLU A 117 -48.32 19.16 15.23
CA GLU A 117 -47.47 18.90 16.41
C GLU A 117 -47.96 17.74 17.29
N ASN A 118 -49.25 17.40 17.21
CA ASN A 118 -49.88 16.28 17.92
C ASN A 118 -49.97 15.01 17.06
N LEU A 119 -49.19 14.91 15.97
CA LEU A 119 -49.17 13.80 15.02
C LEU A 119 -50.53 13.50 14.35
N ARG A 120 -51.43 14.50 14.27
CA ARG A 120 -52.72 14.35 13.59
C ARG A 120 -52.58 14.61 12.09
N LEU A 121 -53.22 13.76 11.31
CA LEU A 121 -53.20 13.81 9.85
C LEU A 121 -54.32 14.72 9.32
N SER A 122 -54.00 15.53 8.32
CA SER A 122 -54.96 16.36 7.58
C SER A 122 -54.57 16.46 6.11
N ASN A 123 -55.46 16.95 5.25
CA ASN A 123 -55.21 17.14 3.82
C ASN A 123 -54.67 15.88 3.11
N ILE A 124 -55.24 14.71 3.43
CA ILE A 124 -54.76 13.44 2.86
C ILE A 124 -55.14 13.36 1.37
N LYS A 125 -54.15 13.16 0.51
CA LYS A 125 -54.28 13.16 -0.96
C LYS A 125 -53.54 11.98 -1.58
N GLU A 126 -54.19 11.29 -2.51
CA GLU A 126 -53.54 10.25 -3.32
C GLU A 126 -52.50 10.87 -4.25
N LEU A 127 -51.36 10.19 -4.43
CA LEU A 127 -50.37 10.60 -5.41
C LEU A 127 -50.86 10.35 -6.85
N PRO A 128 -50.53 11.24 -7.81
CA PRO A 128 -51.09 11.21 -9.15
C PRO A 128 -50.67 9.99 -9.99
N PHE A 129 -49.61 9.28 -9.59
CA PHE A 129 -49.14 8.08 -10.26
C PHE A 129 -49.75 6.79 -9.69
N ASN A 130 -50.56 6.85 -8.63
CA ASN A 130 -51.31 5.69 -8.16
C ASN A 130 -52.23 5.16 -9.27
N ASN A 131 -52.52 3.86 -9.22
CA ASN A 131 -53.37 3.20 -10.20
C ASN A 131 -54.18 2.08 -9.57
N ASP A 132 -55.49 2.03 -9.85
CA ASP A 132 -56.37 1.01 -9.26
C ASP A 132 -56.11 -0.44 -9.74
N LYS A 133 -55.22 -0.65 -10.72
CA LYS A 133 -54.86 -1.99 -11.22
C LYS A 133 -53.70 -2.63 -10.45
N TYR A 134 -52.89 -1.83 -9.75
CA TYR A 134 -51.64 -2.24 -9.13
C TYR A 134 -51.52 -1.63 -7.73
N SER A 135 -50.71 -2.22 -6.86
CA SER A 135 -50.44 -1.73 -5.52
C SER A 135 -49.20 -0.84 -5.53
N PHE A 136 -49.23 0.19 -4.70
CA PHE A 136 -48.15 1.14 -4.42
C PHE A 136 -48.00 1.21 -2.90
N SER A 137 -46.84 0.81 -2.38
CA SER A 137 -46.62 0.68 -0.94
C SER A 137 -45.19 1.02 -0.53
N ASN A 138 -44.97 1.03 0.79
CA ASN A 138 -43.69 1.27 1.46
C ASN A 138 -42.94 2.50 0.91
N PRO A 139 -43.57 3.69 0.95
CA PRO A 139 -42.92 4.91 0.49
C PRO A 139 -41.72 5.29 1.36
N TYR A 140 -40.63 5.73 0.73
CA TYR A 140 -39.47 6.25 1.43
C TYR A 140 -38.87 7.45 0.69
N LEU A 141 -38.72 8.58 1.38
CA LEU A 141 -38.12 9.78 0.81
C LEU A 141 -36.59 9.72 0.83
N SER A 142 -35.96 10.19 -0.24
CA SER A 142 -34.54 10.51 -0.22
C SER A 142 -34.25 11.61 0.80
N LYS A 143 -33.01 11.64 1.29
CA LYS A 143 -32.58 12.59 2.33
C LYS A 143 -32.83 14.07 1.96
N ASP A 144 -32.71 14.39 0.68
CA ASP A 144 -32.90 15.74 0.14
C ASP A 144 -34.36 16.06 -0.21
N ASN A 145 -35.30 15.14 0.07
CA ASN A 145 -36.72 15.21 -0.27
C ASN A 145 -37.00 15.37 -1.78
N LYS A 146 -36.06 15.00 -2.66
CA LYS A 146 -36.24 15.12 -4.11
C LYS A 146 -36.69 13.85 -4.79
N GLN A 147 -36.56 12.70 -4.13
CA GLN A 147 -36.97 11.42 -4.70
C GLN A 147 -37.86 10.67 -3.71
N LEU A 148 -38.86 9.99 -4.23
CA LEU A 148 -39.73 9.09 -3.48
C LEU A 148 -39.53 7.68 -4.03
N PHE A 149 -38.95 6.82 -3.21
CA PHE A 149 -38.85 5.38 -3.44
C PHE A 149 -40.13 4.71 -2.97
N PHE A 150 -40.54 3.66 -3.67
CA PHE A 150 -41.71 2.86 -3.29
C PHE A 150 -41.69 1.50 -3.95
N VAL A 151 -42.61 0.65 -3.54
CA VAL A 151 -42.78 -0.71 -4.05
C VAL A 151 -44.04 -0.82 -4.88
N SER A 152 -44.00 -1.59 -5.98
CA SER A 152 -45.19 -1.85 -6.78
C SER A 152 -45.18 -3.21 -7.51
N ASP A 153 -46.37 -3.76 -7.75
CA ASP A 153 -46.64 -4.93 -8.61
C ASP A 153 -47.05 -4.51 -10.05
N MET A 154 -46.66 -3.30 -10.48
CA MET A 154 -46.85 -2.81 -11.84
C MET A 154 -46.25 -3.76 -12.91
N PRO A 155 -46.87 -3.85 -14.11
CA PRO A 155 -46.46 -4.78 -15.15
C PRO A 155 -45.13 -4.37 -15.78
N ASN A 156 -44.44 -5.34 -16.38
CA ASN A 156 -43.10 -5.18 -16.96
C ASN A 156 -42.00 -4.87 -15.92
N GLY A 157 -42.26 -5.20 -14.66
CA GLY A 157 -41.24 -5.33 -13.61
C GLY A 157 -40.37 -6.58 -13.78
N TYR A 158 -39.45 -6.77 -12.84
CA TYR A 158 -38.57 -7.94 -12.73
C TYR A 158 -39.23 -9.09 -11.96
N GLY A 159 -40.01 -8.79 -10.92
CA GLY A 159 -40.56 -9.80 -10.02
C GLY A 159 -41.99 -9.57 -9.57
N GLN A 160 -42.31 -10.09 -8.39
CA GLN A 160 -43.63 -9.99 -7.77
C GLN A 160 -43.89 -8.57 -7.28
N ASN A 161 -42.90 -7.97 -6.63
CA ASN A 161 -42.92 -6.60 -6.14
C ASN A 161 -41.54 -6.01 -6.36
N ASP A 162 -41.47 -4.90 -7.08
CA ASP A 162 -40.21 -4.24 -7.38
C ASP A 162 -40.15 -2.88 -6.70
N ILE A 163 -38.94 -2.42 -6.44
CA ILE A 163 -38.66 -1.05 -6.01
C ILE A 163 -38.57 -0.13 -7.23
N TYR A 164 -39.34 0.95 -7.16
CA TYR A 164 -39.41 2.06 -8.11
C TYR A 164 -39.00 3.37 -7.42
N VAL A 165 -38.68 4.38 -8.23
CA VAL A 165 -38.43 5.74 -7.78
C VAL A 165 -39.13 6.75 -8.68
N VAL A 166 -39.59 7.85 -8.10
CA VAL A 166 -39.99 9.07 -8.82
C VAL A 166 -39.23 10.27 -8.27
N ASP A 167 -38.82 11.16 -9.17
CA ASP A 167 -38.41 12.52 -8.81
C ASP A 167 -39.65 13.35 -8.41
N ILE A 168 -39.50 14.15 -7.37
CA ILE A 168 -40.46 15.16 -6.88
C ILE A 168 -40.09 16.48 -7.55
N LEU A 169 -40.88 16.89 -8.53
CA LEU A 169 -40.60 18.03 -9.42
C LEU A 169 -41.25 19.33 -8.93
N GLY A 170 -42.08 19.26 -7.90
CA GLY A 170 -42.81 20.38 -7.32
C GLY A 170 -43.91 19.91 -6.38
N GLU A 171 -44.79 20.82 -5.99
CA GLU A 171 -45.95 20.49 -5.18
C GLU A 171 -46.91 19.58 -5.95
N ASP A 172 -47.03 18.34 -5.51
CA ASP A 172 -47.85 17.29 -6.12
C ASP A 172 -47.51 16.96 -7.58
N VAL A 173 -46.30 17.33 -8.04
CA VAL A 173 -45.78 16.99 -9.37
C VAL A 173 -44.66 15.98 -9.22
N TYR A 174 -44.82 14.82 -9.88
CA TYR A 174 -43.87 13.72 -9.84
C TYR A 174 -43.51 13.30 -11.25
N SER A 175 -42.28 12.84 -11.44
CA SER A 175 -41.88 12.16 -12.69
C SER A 175 -42.61 10.82 -12.86
N THR A 176 -42.45 10.20 -14.03
CA THR A 176 -42.94 8.84 -14.28
C THR A 176 -42.17 7.81 -13.44
N PRO A 177 -42.84 6.85 -12.78
CA PRO A 177 -42.18 5.76 -12.05
C PRO A 177 -41.08 5.06 -12.84
N LYS A 178 -39.88 5.02 -12.25
CA LYS A 178 -38.71 4.33 -12.82
C LYS A 178 -38.33 3.13 -11.97
N ASN A 179 -38.30 1.94 -12.57
CA ASN A 179 -37.83 0.71 -11.92
C ASN A 179 -36.32 0.80 -11.64
N LEU A 180 -35.86 0.35 -10.46
CA LEU A 180 -34.44 0.42 -10.08
C LEU A 180 -33.53 -0.60 -10.78
N GLY A 181 -34.09 -1.52 -11.58
CA GLY A 181 -33.33 -2.45 -12.41
C GLY A 181 -32.87 -3.72 -11.68
N ALA A 182 -32.31 -4.65 -12.46
CA ALA A 182 -31.88 -5.99 -12.01
C ALA A 182 -30.77 -6.02 -10.94
N ASN A 183 -30.14 -4.88 -10.66
CA ASN A 183 -29.16 -4.76 -9.59
C ASN A 183 -29.84 -4.72 -8.21
N VAL A 184 -31.07 -4.21 -8.15
CA VAL A 184 -31.90 -4.10 -6.95
C VAL A 184 -33.01 -5.14 -6.97
N ASN A 185 -33.79 -5.18 -8.05
CA ASN A 185 -34.99 -6.02 -8.15
C ASN A 185 -34.64 -7.43 -8.66
N THR A 186 -35.39 -8.43 -8.17
CA THR A 186 -35.25 -9.85 -8.48
C THR A 186 -36.53 -10.39 -9.11
N ALA A 187 -36.62 -11.72 -9.29
CA ALA A 187 -37.86 -12.36 -9.74
C ALA A 187 -38.92 -12.50 -8.62
N ASN A 188 -38.56 -12.26 -7.36
CA ASN A 188 -39.46 -12.38 -6.22
C ASN A 188 -39.87 -10.98 -5.71
N ALA A 189 -40.03 -10.79 -4.39
CA ALA A 189 -40.52 -9.56 -3.81
C ALA A 189 -39.39 -8.77 -3.14
N GLU A 190 -39.28 -7.50 -3.51
CA GLU A 190 -38.48 -6.49 -2.83
C GLU A 190 -39.39 -5.50 -2.10
N LEU A 191 -39.21 -5.37 -0.79
CA LEU A 191 -40.05 -4.56 0.10
C LEU A 191 -39.22 -3.59 0.95
N PHE A 192 -39.90 -2.60 1.55
CA PHE A 192 -39.35 -1.71 2.58
C PHE A 192 -38.04 -0.99 2.20
N PRO A 193 -38.02 -0.19 1.12
CA PRO A 193 -36.84 0.60 0.78
C PRO A 193 -36.52 1.62 1.86
N PHE A 194 -35.23 1.79 2.16
CA PHE A 194 -34.68 2.81 3.04
C PHE A 194 -33.38 3.32 2.44
N VAL A 195 -33.21 4.64 2.33
CA VAL A 195 -31.99 5.26 1.79
C VAL A 195 -31.28 6.06 2.88
N ASP A 196 -30.01 5.73 3.15
CA ASP A 196 -29.23 6.41 4.18
C ASP A 196 -28.59 7.74 3.71
N GLU A 197 -27.88 8.40 4.62
CA GLU A 197 -27.21 9.69 4.35
C GLU A 197 -26.07 9.59 3.31
N ASN A 198 -25.62 8.38 2.97
CA ASN A 198 -24.56 8.12 2.00
C ASN A 198 -25.10 7.57 0.67
N ASN A 199 -26.41 7.70 0.42
CA ASN A 199 -27.11 7.14 -0.75
C ASN A 199 -26.96 5.61 -0.89
N VAL A 200 -26.89 4.91 0.24
CA VAL A 200 -27.00 3.44 0.26
C VAL A 200 -28.47 3.09 0.42
N LEU A 201 -29.02 2.35 -0.55
CA LEU A 201 -30.36 1.77 -0.47
C LEU A 201 -30.29 0.45 0.29
N TYR A 202 -31.09 0.33 1.34
CA TYR A 202 -31.37 -0.89 2.08
C TYR A 202 -32.80 -1.32 1.77
N PHE A 203 -33.03 -2.62 1.67
CA PHE A 203 -34.36 -3.17 1.37
C PHE A 203 -34.42 -4.64 1.76
N SER A 204 -35.63 -5.17 1.88
CA SER A 204 -35.87 -6.58 2.19
C SER A 204 -36.15 -7.34 0.90
N SER A 205 -35.52 -8.49 0.67
CA SER A 205 -35.78 -9.33 -0.50
C SER A 205 -35.86 -10.80 -0.12
N ASN A 206 -36.87 -11.50 -0.64
CA ASN A 206 -36.93 -12.96 -0.67
C ASN A 206 -36.48 -13.54 -2.03
N GLY A 207 -35.86 -12.72 -2.89
CA GLY A 207 -35.24 -13.17 -4.13
C GLY A 207 -33.77 -13.56 -3.99
N TYR A 208 -33.12 -13.12 -2.92
CA TYR A 208 -31.71 -13.42 -2.70
C TYR A 208 -31.49 -14.93 -2.52
N LYS A 209 -30.73 -15.53 -3.45
CA LYS A 209 -30.50 -16.99 -3.52
C LYS A 209 -31.80 -17.83 -3.60
N ASN A 210 -32.90 -17.24 -4.08
CA ASN A 210 -34.22 -17.90 -4.18
C ASN A 210 -34.69 -18.51 -2.84
N LYS A 211 -34.44 -17.80 -1.73
CA LYS A 211 -34.97 -18.18 -0.42
C LYS A 211 -36.47 -17.88 -0.33
N GLN A 212 -37.16 -18.50 0.63
CA GLN A 212 -38.55 -18.17 0.92
C GLN A 212 -38.66 -16.99 1.89
N ASP A 213 -37.76 -16.92 2.87
CA ASP A 213 -37.71 -15.87 3.89
C ASP A 213 -37.02 -14.60 3.37
N PHE A 214 -37.38 -13.45 3.94
CA PHE A 214 -36.76 -12.15 3.62
C PHE A 214 -35.37 -11.99 4.26
N ASP A 215 -34.40 -11.56 3.44
CA ASP A 215 -33.11 -11.05 3.90
C ASP A 215 -33.07 -9.51 3.67
N ILE A 216 -32.39 -8.78 4.54
CA ILE A 216 -32.05 -7.35 4.34
C ILE A 216 -30.82 -7.25 3.45
N LEU A 217 -30.97 -6.60 2.31
CA LEU A 217 -29.92 -6.30 1.34
C LEU A 217 -29.56 -4.83 1.36
N LYS A 218 -28.37 -4.51 0.84
CA LYS A 218 -27.95 -3.14 0.54
C LYS A 218 -27.41 -3.02 -0.87
N SER A 219 -27.59 -1.85 -1.48
CA SER A 219 -27.02 -1.45 -2.76
C SER A 219 -26.54 0.00 -2.67
N THR A 220 -25.27 0.23 -2.99
CA THR A 220 -24.68 1.57 -2.99
C THR A 220 -25.01 2.28 -4.31
N PHE A 221 -25.40 3.55 -4.23
CA PHE A 221 -25.53 4.40 -5.42
C PHE A 221 -24.21 5.15 -5.69
N THR A 222 -23.57 4.87 -6.83
CA THR A 222 -22.40 5.64 -7.31
C THR A 222 -22.79 6.47 -8.53
N ASN A 223 -22.93 5.83 -9.69
CA ASN A 223 -23.59 6.38 -10.89
C ASN A 223 -24.94 5.69 -11.16
N SER A 224 -25.07 4.47 -10.66
CA SER A 224 -26.26 3.63 -10.64
C SER A 224 -26.20 2.77 -9.38
N PHE A 225 -27.31 2.15 -9.00
CA PHE A 225 -27.31 1.14 -7.94
C PHE A 225 -26.42 -0.04 -8.32
N GLU A 226 -25.45 -0.35 -7.46
CA GLU A 226 -24.59 -1.53 -7.57
C GLU A 226 -25.39 -2.82 -7.30
N LYS A 227 -24.83 -3.98 -7.65
CA LYS A 227 -25.50 -5.25 -7.38
C LYS A 227 -25.72 -5.41 -5.87
N ALA A 228 -26.97 -5.59 -5.47
CA ALA A 228 -27.33 -5.69 -4.06
C ALA A 228 -26.68 -6.90 -3.38
N VAL A 229 -26.21 -6.69 -2.15
CA VAL A 229 -25.54 -7.71 -1.32
C VAL A 229 -26.24 -7.80 0.04
N PRO A 230 -26.36 -8.99 0.64
CA PRO A 230 -27.03 -9.15 1.93
C PRO A 230 -26.19 -8.52 3.05
N LEU A 231 -26.87 -7.98 4.07
CA LEU A 231 -26.21 -7.64 5.32
C LEU A 231 -25.72 -8.90 6.04
N PRO A 232 -24.58 -8.82 6.75
CA PRO A 232 -24.07 -9.98 7.48
C PRO A 232 -24.90 -10.28 8.74
N SER A 233 -24.77 -11.50 9.24
CA SER A 233 -25.19 -11.84 10.62
C SER A 233 -24.50 -10.88 11.61
N PRO A 234 -25.18 -10.44 12.69
CA PRO A 234 -26.47 -10.92 13.20
C PRO A 234 -27.71 -10.17 12.67
N ILE A 235 -27.57 -9.33 11.64
CA ILE A 235 -28.72 -8.65 11.03
C ILE A 235 -29.58 -9.65 10.29
N ASN A 236 -29.02 -10.33 9.28
CA ASN A 236 -29.72 -11.43 8.61
C ASN A 236 -29.51 -12.76 9.35
N THR A 237 -30.59 -13.52 9.41
CA THR A 237 -30.70 -14.81 10.08
C THR A 237 -31.21 -15.87 9.08
N LYS A 238 -31.92 -16.88 9.59
CA LYS A 238 -32.56 -17.92 8.77
C LYS A 238 -34.09 -17.80 8.77
N TYR A 239 -34.60 -16.71 9.33
CA TYR A 239 -36.02 -16.35 9.42
C TYR A 239 -36.21 -15.04 8.66
N ASP A 240 -37.43 -14.50 8.62
CA ASP A 240 -37.68 -13.19 8.00
C ASP A 240 -36.98 -12.08 8.78
N ASP A 241 -36.14 -11.34 8.08
CA ASP A 241 -35.49 -10.12 8.55
C ASP A 241 -35.81 -9.00 7.55
N PHE A 242 -36.44 -7.92 8.02
CA PHE A 242 -37.00 -6.89 7.16
C PHE A 242 -37.03 -5.48 7.79
N GLU A 243 -37.44 -4.47 7.01
CA GLU A 243 -37.63 -3.08 7.48
C GLU A 243 -36.42 -2.45 8.18
N PHE A 244 -35.30 -2.38 7.47
CA PHE A 244 -34.07 -1.82 8.02
C PHE A 244 -34.07 -0.29 7.96
N ILE A 245 -33.81 0.35 9.09
CA ILE A 245 -33.52 1.78 9.17
C ILE A 245 -32.24 2.03 9.96
N ILE A 246 -31.44 3.02 9.55
CA ILE A 246 -30.21 3.40 10.25
C ILE A 246 -30.06 4.92 10.38
N ASN A 247 -29.63 5.36 11.55
CA ASN A 247 -29.08 6.67 11.76
C ASN A 247 -27.54 6.60 11.69
N SER A 248 -26.99 6.97 10.54
CA SER A 248 -25.54 6.88 10.27
C SER A 248 -24.70 7.79 11.17
N LYS A 249 -25.28 8.86 11.73
CA LYS A 249 -24.58 9.78 12.63
C LYS A 249 -24.24 9.14 13.97
N ASN A 250 -25.21 8.46 14.56
CA ASN A 250 -25.03 7.79 15.86
C ASN A 250 -24.70 6.29 15.72
N ASN A 251 -24.66 5.76 14.49
CA ASN A 251 -24.43 4.36 14.20
C ASN A 251 -25.42 3.44 14.92
N THR A 252 -26.67 3.86 15.06
CA THR A 252 -27.76 3.03 15.61
C THR A 252 -28.87 2.88 14.59
N GLY A 253 -29.64 1.82 14.69
CA GLY A 253 -30.76 1.59 13.80
C GLY A 253 -31.72 0.54 14.35
N PHE A 254 -32.74 0.24 13.55
CA PHE A 254 -33.73 -0.78 13.84
C PHE A 254 -33.97 -1.66 12.62
N PHE A 255 -34.44 -2.87 12.86
CA PHE A 255 -35.02 -3.75 11.85
C PHE A 255 -36.07 -4.65 12.50
N ALA A 256 -37.02 -5.15 11.72
CA ALA A 256 -38.00 -6.12 12.16
C ALA A 256 -37.52 -7.56 11.86
N SER A 257 -37.89 -8.51 12.71
CA SER A 257 -37.52 -9.91 12.50
C SER A 257 -38.45 -10.89 13.18
N SER A 258 -38.67 -12.05 12.56
CA SER A 258 -39.36 -13.22 13.14
C SER A 258 -38.38 -14.23 13.78
N ARG A 259 -37.16 -13.78 14.12
CA ARG A 259 -36.12 -14.64 14.71
C ARG A 259 -36.54 -15.30 16.02
N ARG A 260 -36.09 -16.55 16.21
CA ARG A 260 -36.33 -17.31 17.45
C ARG A 260 -35.77 -16.58 18.69
N GLY A 261 -36.59 -16.46 19.73
CA GLY A 261 -36.26 -15.75 20.96
C GLY A 261 -36.98 -14.41 21.10
N GLY A 262 -37.68 -13.98 20.04
CA GLY A 262 -38.77 -13.01 20.11
C GLY A 262 -39.98 -13.51 20.90
N LYS A 263 -40.89 -12.60 21.25
CA LYS A 263 -42.12 -12.91 22.00
C LYS A 263 -43.38 -12.93 21.11
N GLY A 264 -43.34 -12.25 19.96
CA GLY A 264 -44.47 -12.10 19.04
C GLY A 264 -44.21 -12.72 17.67
N ASP A 265 -45.07 -12.43 16.70
CA ASP A 265 -44.91 -12.90 15.31
C ASP A 265 -43.72 -12.21 14.63
N SER A 266 -43.53 -10.91 14.87
CA SER A 266 -42.37 -10.13 14.41
C SER A 266 -42.09 -9.02 15.43
N ASP A 267 -40.82 -8.88 15.82
CA ASP A 267 -40.36 -7.93 16.82
C ASP A 267 -39.41 -6.90 16.18
N ILE A 268 -39.37 -5.68 16.74
CA ILE A 268 -38.42 -4.63 16.32
C ILE A 268 -37.13 -4.74 17.13
N TYR A 269 -36.03 -5.06 16.47
CA TYR A 269 -34.70 -5.15 17.07
C TYR A 269 -33.91 -3.86 16.83
N GLY A 270 -33.39 -3.27 17.91
CA GLY A 270 -32.42 -2.19 17.84
C GLY A 270 -31.00 -2.73 17.70
N PHE A 271 -30.19 -2.07 16.89
CA PHE A 271 -28.77 -2.37 16.76
C PHE A 271 -27.91 -1.11 16.89
N ARG A 272 -26.63 -1.33 17.21
CA ARG A 272 -25.59 -0.32 17.13
C ARG A 272 -24.46 -0.88 16.27
N LEU A 273 -24.15 -0.23 15.15
CA LEU A 273 -22.96 -0.55 14.38
C LEU A 273 -21.74 -0.19 15.24
N LYS A 274 -21.01 -1.22 15.66
CA LYS A 274 -19.73 -1.02 16.32
C LYS A 274 -18.75 -0.55 15.26
N LYS A 275 -18.25 0.69 15.39
CA LYS A 275 -17.12 1.15 14.58
C LYS A 275 -16.00 0.13 14.72
N CYS A 276 -15.63 -0.50 13.62
CA CYS A 276 -14.56 -1.47 13.60
C CYS A 276 -13.25 -0.70 13.47
N ASN A 277 -12.55 -0.59 14.59
CA ASN A 277 -11.19 -0.09 14.65
C ASN A 277 -10.29 -1.24 15.09
N LYS A 278 -9.15 -1.40 14.42
CA LYS A 278 -8.09 -2.32 14.81
C LYS A 278 -6.84 -1.53 15.13
N ASP A 279 -6.16 -1.93 16.19
CA ASP A 279 -4.80 -1.49 16.39
C ASP A 279 -3.89 -2.43 15.59
N ILE A 280 -3.13 -1.87 14.65
CA ILE A 280 -1.97 -2.56 14.08
C ILE A 280 -0.79 -2.28 15.00
N THR A 281 -0.09 -3.32 15.43
CA THR A 281 1.06 -3.23 16.33
C THR A 281 2.22 -4.04 15.77
N GLY A 282 3.44 -3.74 16.18
CA GLY A 282 4.58 -4.55 15.80
C GLY A 282 5.89 -4.04 16.36
N THR A 283 6.91 -4.90 16.25
CA THR A 283 8.29 -4.56 16.59
C THR A 283 9.09 -4.33 15.30
N ILE A 284 10.05 -3.41 15.36
CA ILE A 284 10.92 -3.04 14.26
C ILE A 284 12.26 -3.74 14.48
N LEU A 285 12.68 -4.55 13.51
CA LEU A 285 13.81 -5.45 13.61
C LEU A 285 14.80 -5.23 12.47
N ASN A 286 16.05 -5.56 12.73
CA ASN A 286 17.07 -5.71 11.69
C ASN A 286 16.95 -7.11 11.07
N ILE A 287 16.73 -7.19 9.76
CA ILE A 287 16.55 -8.50 9.08
C ILE A 287 17.76 -9.44 9.29
N ASP A 288 18.98 -8.91 9.35
CA ASP A 288 20.20 -9.70 9.42
C ASP A 288 20.49 -10.19 10.85
N THR A 289 20.26 -9.34 11.85
CA THR A 289 20.61 -9.65 13.25
C THR A 289 19.44 -10.04 14.12
N GLN A 290 18.21 -9.82 13.65
CA GLN A 290 16.95 -9.99 14.39
C GLN A 290 16.84 -9.12 15.65
N ASN A 291 17.78 -8.20 15.87
CA ASN A 291 17.74 -7.25 16.97
C ASN A 291 16.76 -6.11 16.69
N SER A 292 16.14 -5.64 17.75
CA SER A 292 15.24 -4.47 17.71
C SER A 292 15.97 -3.20 17.30
N ILE A 293 15.29 -2.36 16.50
CA ILE A 293 15.84 -1.11 15.98
C ILE A 293 15.03 0.09 16.50
N ASP A 294 15.75 1.03 17.11
CA ASP A 294 15.26 2.35 17.51
C ASP A 294 15.63 3.45 16.49
N ASN A 295 15.11 4.66 16.68
CA ASN A 295 15.24 5.82 15.79
C ASN A 295 14.79 5.51 14.36
N VAL A 296 13.53 5.09 14.23
CA VAL A 296 12.87 4.77 12.95
C VAL A 296 11.68 5.71 12.78
N LYS A 297 11.57 6.33 11.60
CA LYS A 297 10.39 7.11 11.22
C LYS A 297 9.39 6.19 10.53
N ILE A 298 8.15 6.16 11.00
CA ILE A 298 7.06 5.39 10.40
C ILE A 298 5.93 6.33 10.02
N SER A 299 5.46 6.23 8.78
CA SER A 299 4.42 7.09 8.22
C SER A 299 3.24 6.23 7.76
N LEU A 300 2.02 6.61 8.17
CA LEU A 300 0.77 5.98 7.78
C LEU A 300 0.05 6.83 6.74
N PHE A 301 -0.37 6.21 5.64
CA PHE A 301 -1.13 6.83 4.57
C PHE A 301 -2.48 6.14 4.37
N HIS A 302 -3.50 6.92 4.03
CA HIS A 302 -4.82 6.46 3.64
C HIS A 302 -5.24 7.22 2.39
N ASN A 303 -5.67 6.51 1.34
CA ASN A 303 -5.97 7.09 0.01
C ASN A 303 -4.85 7.99 -0.53
N ASN A 304 -3.59 7.57 -0.37
CA ASN A 304 -2.38 8.32 -0.71
C ASN A 304 -2.17 9.64 0.03
N VAL A 305 -2.98 9.95 1.04
CA VAL A 305 -2.82 11.12 1.92
C VAL A 305 -2.16 10.70 3.22
N LEU A 306 -1.13 11.43 3.64
CA LEU A 306 -0.43 11.21 4.92
C LEU A 306 -1.40 11.47 6.08
N GLN A 307 -1.60 10.47 6.94
CA GLN A 307 -2.47 10.56 8.10
C GLN A 307 -1.69 10.85 9.39
N GLU A 308 -0.60 10.11 9.60
CA GLU A 308 0.18 10.18 10.83
C GLU A 308 1.64 9.85 10.56
N THR A 309 2.55 10.45 11.33
CA THR A 309 3.99 10.10 11.34
C THR A 309 4.43 9.90 12.78
N LYS A 310 5.14 8.80 13.05
CA LYS A 310 5.73 8.47 14.35
C LYS A 310 7.24 8.31 14.23
N ASN A 311 7.97 8.98 15.10
CA ASN A 311 9.41 8.75 15.27
C ASN A 311 9.61 7.84 16.47
N ILE A 312 9.89 6.55 16.22
CA ILE A 312 10.11 5.55 17.26
C ILE A 312 11.54 5.70 17.76
N SER A 313 11.73 6.55 18.77
CA SER A 313 13.05 6.85 19.33
C SER A 313 13.58 5.77 20.26
N LYS A 314 12.69 5.01 20.93
CA LYS A 314 13.00 3.90 21.86
C LYS A 314 11.93 2.82 21.84
N ASN A 315 12.26 1.63 22.36
CA ASN A 315 11.41 0.43 22.51
C ASN A 315 11.08 -0.31 21.21
N SER A 316 11.48 0.23 20.06
CA SER A 316 11.34 -0.37 18.72
C SER A 316 9.94 -0.89 18.40
N LYS A 317 8.90 -0.36 19.04
CA LYS A 317 7.51 -0.77 18.85
C LYS A 317 6.72 0.36 18.22
N TYR A 318 5.81 0.01 17.33
CA TYR A 318 4.88 0.95 16.72
C TYR A 318 3.44 0.47 16.92
N SER A 319 2.51 1.42 16.82
CA SER A 319 1.09 1.13 16.80
C SER A 319 0.36 2.20 15.98
N PHE A 320 -0.66 1.81 15.22
CA PHE A 320 -1.63 2.72 14.62
C PHE A 320 -3.04 2.18 14.82
N LYS A 321 -4.01 3.09 14.96
CA LYS A 321 -5.43 2.73 14.96
C LYS A 321 -5.98 2.89 13.55
N LEU A 322 -6.49 1.81 12.99
CA LEU A 322 -6.98 1.72 11.62
C LEU A 322 -8.47 1.39 11.59
N ILE A 323 -9.19 1.94 10.62
CA ILE A 323 -10.60 1.58 10.38
C ILE A 323 -10.63 0.30 9.54
N CYS A 324 -11.48 -0.65 9.90
CA CYS A 324 -11.57 -1.92 9.18
C CYS A 324 -12.11 -1.74 7.76
N ASN A 325 -11.68 -2.62 6.86
CA ASN A 325 -12.04 -2.69 5.44
C ASN A 325 -11.60 -1.46 4.61
N GLU A 326 -10.76 -0.60 5.17
CA GLU A 326 -10.08 0.47 4.45
C GLU A 326 -8.63 0.09 4.15
N GLN A 327 -8.10 0.55 3.02
CA GLN A 327 -6.72 0.31 2.63
C GLN A 327 -5.81 1.41 3.18
N TYR A 328 -4.69 0.97 3.75
CA TYR A 328 -3.64 1.83 4.29
C TYR A 328 -2.29 1.41 3.73
N LYS A 329 -1.38 2.38 3.62
CA LYS A 329 0.04 2.13 3.32
C LYS A 329 0.89 2.62 4.48
N ILE A 330 1.83 1.78 4.93
CA ILE A 330 2.79 2.12 5.99
C ILE A 330 4.19 2.12 5.38
N ILE A 331 4.94 3.19 5.63
CA ILE A 331 6.33 3.34 5.20
C ILE A 331 7.21 3.51 6.42
N ALA A 332 8.26 2.69 6.53
CA ALA A 332 9.27 2.77 7.57
C ALA A 332 10.63 3.19 6.98
N GLU A 333 11.23 4.20 7.59
CA GLU A 333 12.45 4.86 7.14
C GLU A 333 13.45 4.98 8.28
N LYS A 334 14.70 4.60 8.01
CA LYS A 334 15.82 4.79 8.93
C LYS A 334 17.11 5.03 8.15
N GLU A 335 17.94 5.94 8.63
CA GLU A 335 19.26 6.18 8.05
C GLU A 335 20.11 4.90 8.02
N HIS A 336 20.80 4.66 6.90
CA HIS A 336 21.59 3.45 6.62
C HIS A 336 20.79 2.14 6.51
N PHE A 337 19.47 2.22 6.32
CA PHE A 337 18.61 1.09 5.99
C PHE A 337 17.80 1.39 4.73
N ASN A 338 17.41 0.35 3.99
CA ASN A 338 16.44 0.50 2.91
C ASN A 338 15.07 0.83 3.51
N SER A 339 14.35 1.77 2.89
CA SER A 339 12.96 2.03 3.25
C SER A 339 12.10 0.81 2.96
N LEU A 340 11.20 0.45 3.88
CA LEU A 340 10.22 -0.61 3.68
C LEU A 340 8.83 0.02 3.56
N GLU A 341 8.08 -0.39 2.55
CA GLU A 341 6.65 -0.06 2.42
C GLU A 341 5.79 -1.33 2.33
N PHE A 342 4.60 -1.28 2.90
CA PHE A 342 3.60 -2.33 2.75
C PHE A 342 2.19 -1.77 2.88
N GLU A 343 1.24 -2.48 2.29
CA GLU A 343 -0.18 -2.15 2.36
C GLU A 343 -0.93 -3.09 3.29
N ILE A 344 -2.02 -2.60 3.89
CA ILE A 344 -2.86 -3.37 4.78
C ILE A 344 -4.32 -2.96 4.70
N ILE A 345 -5.21 -3.95 4.79
CA ILE A 345 -6.66 -3.78 4.94
C ILE A 345 -7.07 -4.53 6.22
N PRO A 346 -7.34 -3.83 7.34
CA PRO A 346 -7.73 -4.49 8.58
C PRO A 346 -9.09 -5.15 8.42
N ASN A 347 -9.22 -6.43 8.79
CA ASN A 347 -10.50 -7.13 8.67
C ASN A 347 -11.43 -6.84 9.87
N ASN A 348 -12.68 -7.26 9.75
CA ASN A 348 -13.70 -7.13 10.79
C ASN A 348 -13.81 -8.34 11.75
N ARG A 349 -12.85 -9.28 11.73
CA ARG A 349 -12.87 -10.43 12.65
C ARG A 349 -12.72 -9.96 14.10
N MET A 350 -13.15 -10.74 15.09
CA MET A 350 -13.10 -10.33 16.50
C MET A 350 -11.69 -10.31 17.12
N ASP A 351 -10.63 -10.56 16.35
CA ASP A 351 -9.24 -10.62 16.86
C ASP A 351 -8.78 -9.25 17.38
N SER A 352 -8.27 -9.14 18.61
CA SER A 352 -8.08 -7.82 19.24
C SER A 352 -7.05 -6.90 18.56
N GLU A 353 -6.02 -7.45 17.90
CA GLU A 353 -4.93 -6.69 17.28
C GLU A 353 -4.42 -7.33 15.99
N VAL A 354 -3.93 -6.49 15.07
CA VAL A 354 -3.20 -6.92 13.88
C VAL A 354 -1.70 -6.79 14.16
N VAL A 355 -1.01 -7.90 14.41
CA VAL A 355 0.44 -7.85 14.67
C VAL A 355 1.21 -7.98 13.36
N LYS A 356 2.04 -6.98 13.04
CA LYS A 356 2.91 -6.96 11.87
C LYS A 356 4.27 -6.38 12.22
N ASN A 357 5.30 -7.23 12.33
CA ASN A 357 6.67 -6.74 12.52
C ASN A 357 7.20 -6.10 11.22
N ILE A 358 8.07 -5.10 11.41
CA ILE A 358 8.76 -4.38 10.33
C ILE A 358 10.22 -4.83 10.36
N GLU A 359 10.69 -5.44 9.29
CA GLU A 359 12.07 -5.93 9.19
C GLU A 359 12.83 -5.07 8.18
N LEU A 360 13.70 -4.19 8.67
CA LEU A 360 14.48 -3.29 7.84
C LEU A 360 15.80 -3.95 7.43
N THR A 361 16.14 -3.81 6.15
CA THR A 361 17.41 -4.29 5.59
C THR A 361 18.48 -3.23 5.70
N PRO A 362 19.60 -3.47 6.41
CA PRO A 362 20.74 -2.55 6.44
C PRO A 362 21.29 -2.31 5.04
N ILE A 363 21.72 -1.09 4.77
CA ILE A 363 22.52 -0.77 3.59
C ILE A 363 23.95 -1.20 3.87
N LYS A 364 24.60 -1.87 2.90
CA LYS A 364 26.00 -2.23 3.03
C LYS A 364 26.89 -0.98 3.08
N CYS A 365 27.62 -0.79 4.18
CA CYS A 365 28.58 0.31 4.31
C CYS A 365 29.76 0.13 3.36
N THR A 366 29.90 1.07 2.43
CA THR A 366 30.93 1.09 1.39
C THR A 366 31.49 2.50 1.21
N GLN A 367 32.76 2.61 0.84
CA GLN A 367 33.47 3.87 0.52
C GLN A 367 34.16 3.75 -0.84
N PHE A 368 34.50 4.88 -1.45
CA PHE A 368 35.19 4.91 -2.74
C PHE A 368 36.58 5.51 -2.59
N ILE A 369 37.58 4.75 -3.03
CA ILE A 369 38.97 5.19 -3.06
C ILE A 369 39.32 5.43 -4.52
N THR A 370 39.67 6.66 -4.84
CA THR A 370 40.14 7.07 -6.16
C THR A 370 41.59 7.52 -6.08
N GLY A 371 42.23 7.71 -7.22
CA GLY A 371 43.59 8.20 -7.22
C GLY A 371 44.18 8.34 -8.60
N THR A 372 45.30 9.05 -8.65
CA THR A 372 46.16 9.18 -9.83
C THR A 372 47.45 8.43 -9.61
N ILE A 373 48.06 7.97 -10.70
CA ILE A 373 49.35 7.30 -10.70
C ILE A 373 50.31 8.11 -11.53
N ILE A 374 51.41 8.52 -10.91
CA ILE A 374 52.38 9.43 -11.50
C ILE A 374 53.79 8.88 -11.40
N ASP A 375 54.65 9.31 -12.31
CA ASP A 375 56.09 9.19 -12.18
C ASP A 375 56.58 10.16 -11.10
N LYS A 376 57.31 9.67 -10.09
CA LYS A 376 57.79 10.51 -8.99
C LYS A 376 58.80 11.58 -9.43
N GLN A 377 59.54 11.36 -10.52
CA GLN A 377 60.56 12.29 -11.01
C GLN A 377 59.95 13.39 -11.89
N THR A 378 59.02 13.02 -12.76
CA THR A 378 58.47 13.94 -13.77
C THR A 378 57.08 14.47 -13.44
N ASN A 379 56.40 13.88 -12.45
CA ASN A 379 54.97 14.10 -12.15
C ASN A 379 54.01 13.77 -13.30
N ALA A 380 54.50 13.16 -14.39
CA ALA A 380 53.66 12.74 -15.50
C ALA A 380 52.77 11.56 -15.11
N THR A 381 51.54 11.52 -15.62
CA THR A 381 50.62 10.40 -15.39
C THR A 381 51.11 9.15 -16.09
N LEU A 382 51.05 8.02 -15.38
CA LEU A 382 51.50 6.73 -15.90
C LEU A 382 50.34 5.90 -16.42
N GLU A 383 50.47 5.45 -17.66
CA GLU A 383 49.51 4.55 -18.30
C GLU A 383 49.88 3.07 -18.15
N ASN A 384 48.94 2.16 -18.40
CA ASN A 384 49.16 0.71 -18.33
C ASN A 384 49.79 0.24 -17.01
N VAL A 385 49.30 0.76 -15.87
CA VAL A 385 49.78 0.37 -14.54
C VAL A 385 48.87 -0.71 -13.98
N ASN A 386 49.45 -1.79 -13.47
CA ASN A 386 48.72 -2.80 -12.69
C ASN A 386 48.51 -2.30 -11.27
N VAL A 387 47.26 -2.06 -10.88
CA VAL A 387 46.86 -1.59 -9.56
C VAL A 387 46.08 -2.69 -8.86
N SER A 388 46.57 -3.18 -7.73
CA SER A 388 45.89 -4.22 -6.94
C SER A 388 45.43 -3.69 -5.60
N LEU A 389 44.17 -3.91 -5.26
CA LEU A 389 43.63 -3.73 -3.92
C LEU A 389 43.79 -5.03 -3.13
N ILE A 390 44.35 -4.93 -1.93
CA ILE A 390 44.67 -6.05 -1.06
C ILE A 390 43.95 -5.85 0.28
N VAL A 391 43.34 -6.91 0.79
CA VAL A 391 42.72 -6.98 2.12
C VAL A 391 43.10 -8.30 2.77
N ASN A 392 43.46 -8.29 4.07
CA ASN A 392 43.91 -9.49 4.79
C ASN A 392 45.02 -10.27 4.06
N ASN A 393 46.00 -9.56 3.49
CA ASN A 393 47.10 -10.09 2.69
C ASN A 393 46.69 -10.89 1.43
N LYS A 394 45.43 -10.79 0.99
CA LYS A 394 44.94 -11.38 -0.25
C LYS A 394 44.56 -10.28 -1.24
N VAL A 395 44.90 -10.48 -2.51
CA VAL A 395 44.46 -9.61 -3.59
C VAL A 395 42.94 -9.74 -3.73
N LYS A 396 42.22 -8.66 -3.47
CA LYS A 396 40.77 -8.57 -3.63
C LYS A 396 40.41 -8.27 -5.09
N GLU A 397 41.16 -7.37 -5.72
CA GLU A 397 40.87 -6.88 -7.07
C GLU A 397 42.17 -6.35 -7.71
N THR A 398 42.34 -6.54 -9.01
CA THR A 398 43.44 -5.96 -9.80
C THR A 398 42.88 -5.31 -11.05
N LYS A 399 43.37 -4.11 -11.39
CA LYS A 399 42.99 -3.35 -12.59
C LYS A 399 44.24 -2.89 -13.33
N ILE A 400 44.20 -2.94 -14.67
CA ILE A 400 45.15 -2.18 -15.49
C ILE A 400 44.54 -0.80 -15.70
N THR A 401 45.28 0.25 -15.38
CA THR A 401 44.76 1.62 -15.42
C THR A 401 45.63 2.56 -16.23
N ASN A 402 44.97 3.58 -16.80
CA ASN A 402 45.62 4.65 -17.55
C ASN A 402 45.53 5.95 -16.74
N GLY A 403 46.53 6.19 -15.89
CA GLY A 403 46.65 7.41 -15.09
C GLY A 403 45.79 7.46 -13.82
N THR A 404 44.59 6.87 -13.80
CA THR A 404 43.68 6.92 -12.63
C THR A 404 43.11 5.57 -12.22
N TYR A 405 42.84 5.38 -10.94
CA TYR A 405 42.20 4.16 -10.42
C TYR A 405 40.98 4.48 -9.53
N ASN A 406 40.11 3.50 -9.36
CA ASN A 406 39.01 3.53 -8.40
C ASN A 406 38.77 2.15 -7.77
N PHE A 407 38.36 2.12 -6.51
CA PHE A 407 37.94 0.93 -5.77
C PHE A 407 36.73 1.24 -4.90
N GLU A 408 35.76 0.32 -4.85
CA GLU A 408 34.72 0.30 -3.83
C GLU A 408 35.13 -0.67 -2.71
N VAL A 409 35.19 -0.16 -1.49
CA VAL A 409 35.73 -0.86 -0.33
C VAL A 409 34.73 -0.85 0.82
N ASP A 410 34.77 -1.86 1.68
CA ASP A 410 33.88 -1.89 2.85
C ASP A 410 34.40 -0.90 3.91
N CYS A 411 33.50 -0.36 4.73
CA CYS A 411 33.84 0.52 5.85
C CYS A 411 34.60 -0.23 6.97
N ASN A 412 35.29 0.52 7.84
CA ASN A 412 36.01 0.02 9.01
C ASN A 412 36.98 -1.15 8.74
N LYS A 413 37.62 -1.15 7.57
CA LYS A 413 38.59 -2.17 7.19
C LYS A 413 39.92 -1.54 6.77
N GLU A 414 40.98 -2.31 6.94
CA GLU A 414 42.31 -1.95 6.47
C GLU A 414 42.56 -2.53 5.10
N TYR A 415 43.12 -1.71 4.22
CA TYR A 415 43.43 -2.06 2.84
C TYR A 415 44.84 -1.61 2.48
N LYS A 416 45.40 -2.31 1.50
CA LYS A 416 46.62 -1.89 0.80
C LYS A 416 46.31 -1.74 -0.68
N ILE A 417 46.92 -0.76 -1.32
CA ILE A 417 46.95 -0.66 -2.78
C ILE A 417 48.39 -0.79 -3.22
N THR A 418 48.65 -1.70 -4.15
CA THR A 418 49.94 -1.82 -4.84
C THR A 418 49.81 -1.35 -6.26
N ALA A 419 50.81 -0.61 -6.75
CA ALA A 419 50.93 -0.21 -8.14
C ALA A 419 52.22 -0.78 -8.71
N LYS A 420 52.11 -1.49 -9.84
CA LYS A 420 53.21 -2.16 -10.53
C LYS A 420 53.19 -1.82 -12.00
N LYS A 421 54.32 -1.34 -12.51
CA LYS A 421 54.56 -1.05 -13.93
C LYS A 421 55.99 -1.49 -14.26
N ASP A 422 56.21 -2.00 -15.46
CA ASP A 422 57.55 -2.36 -15.90
C ASP A 422 58.49 -1.15 -15.89
N ASN A 423 59.74 -1.38 -15.50
CA ASN A 423 60.77 -0.36 -15.28
C ASN A 423 60.47 0.65 -14.15
N PHE A 424 59.49 0.37 -13.29
CA PHE A 424 59.23 1.11 -12.05
C PHE A 424 59.28 0.18 -10.84
N GLU A 425 59.72 0.71 -9.69
CA GLU A 425 59.63 0.03 -8.40
C GLU A 425 58.15 -0.10 -8.00
N THR A 426 57.77 -1.28 -7.50
CA THR A 426 56.40 -1.47 -6.98
C THR A 426 56.20 -0.61 -5.74
N THR A 427 55.16 0.22 -5.76
CA THR A 427 54.79 1.08 -4.61
C THR A 427 53.56 0.50 -3.91
N GLU A 428 53.58 0.47 -2.58
CA GLU A 428 52.46 0.06 -1.73
C GLU A 428 52.02 1.23 -0.85
N ILE A 429 50.71 1.45 -0.76
CA ILE A 429 50.11 2.37 0.20
C ILE A 429 49.11 1.63 1.08
N SER A 430 49.08 1.94 2.37
CA SER A 430 48.10 1.39 3.33
C SER A 430 47.11 2.47 3.74
N PHE A 431 45.85 2.10 3.97
CA PHE A 431 44.83 2.99 4.50
C PHE A 431 43.74 2.21 5.25
N LYS A 432 43.00 2.93 6.10
CA LYS A 432 41.81 2.42 6.79
C LYS A 432 40.59 3.20 6.35
N THR A 433 39.47 2.52 6.16
CA THR A 433 38.17 3.16 5.90
C THR A 433 37.49 3.49 7.24
N SER A 434 36.73 4.59 7.26
CA SER A 434 35.90 4.98 8.42
C SER A 434 34.54 4.25 8.38
N ASP A 435 33.66 4.64 9.29
CA ASP A 435 32.24 4.23 9.35
C ASP A 435 31.33 5.10 8.46
N THR A 436 31.86 6.13 7.82
CA THR A 436 31.10 7.06 7.00
C THR A 436 30.68 6.42 5.67
N TYR A 437 29.37 6.36 5.40
CA TYR A 437 28.83 5.76 4.19
C TYR A 437 29.18 6.58 2.94
N LYS A 438 29.57 5.89 1.87
CA LYS A 438 29.81 6.43 0.53
C LYS A 438 30.85 7.57 0.48
N LEU A 439 31.70 7.68 1.51
CA LEU A 439 32.80 8.64 1.54
C LEU A 439 33.73 8.41 0.34
N LYS A 440 34.06 9.50 -0.35
CA LYS A 440 35.02 9.50 -1.46
C LYS A 440 36.34 10.06 -0.97
N SER A 441 37.42 9.32 -1.17
CA SER A 441 38.77 9.81 -0.90
C SER A 441 39.66 9.62 -2.11
N SER A 442 40.68 10.47 -2.23
CA SER A 442 41.67 10.40 -3.30
C SER A 442 43.07 10.17 -2.73
N LYS A 443 43.84 9.30 -3.37
CA LYS A 443 45.23 9.01 -3.00
C LYS A 443 46.08 8.95 -4.27
N THR A 444 47.11 9.78 -4.36
CA THR A 444 48.07 9.71 -5.46
C THR A 444 49.15 8.68 -5.14
N ILE A 445 49.48 7.82 -6.10
CA ILE A 445 50.57 6.86 -6.02
C ILE A 445 51.69 7.32 -6.96
N ALA A 446 52.84 7.67 -6.39
CA ALA A 446 54.02 8.04 -7.17
C ALA A 446 54.97 6.85 -7.28
N LEU A 447 55.24 6.38 -8.51
CA LEU A 447 56.15 5.28 -8.80
C LEU A 447 57.56 5.81 -9.06
N ASN A 448 58.57 5.19 -8.43
CA ASN A 448 59.97 5.47 -8.75
C ASN A 448 60.38 4.69 -10.00
N PRO A 449 60.92 5.34 -11.05
CA PRO A 449 61.53 4.60 -12.15
C PRO A 449 62.77 3.84 -11.65
N VAL A 450 62.91 2.59 -12.06
CA VAL A 450 64.12 1.79 -11.83
C VAL A 450 65.26 2.43 -12.62
N LYS A 451 66.47 2.44 -12.06
CA LYS A 451 67.65 2.91 -12.78
C LYS A 451 67.89 2.05 -14.04
N CYS A 452 68.00 2.69 -15.20
CA CYS A 452 68.28 1.99 -16.45
C CYS A 452 69.75 1.57 -16.54
N THR A 453 70.00 0.26 -16.57
CA THR A 453 71.34 -0.33 -16.79
C THR A 453 71.32 -1.35 -17.92
N GLN A 454 72.46 -1.53 -18.61
CA GLN A 454 72.71 -2.53 -19.64
C GLN A 454 73.98 -3.32 -19.31
N PHE A 455 74.14 -4.50 -19.91
CA PHE A 455 75.31 -5.35 -19.71
C PHE A 455 76.07 -5.52 -21.02
N ILE A 456 77.37 -5.23 -20.98
CA ILE A 456 78.29 -5.38 -22.11
C ILE A 456 79.23 -6.51 -21.81
N THR A 457 79.03 -7.63 -22.50
CA THR A 457 79.90 -8.80 -22.42
C THR A 457 80.80 -8.86 -23.65
N GLY A 458 81.80 -9.71 -23.62
CA GLY A 458 82.64 -9.91 -24.80
C GLY A 458 83.71 -10.95 -24.63
N THR A 459 84.27 -11.39 -25.75
CA THR A 459 85.46 -12.24 -25.81
C THR A 459 86.65 -11.42 -26.31
N ILE A 460 87.85 -11.83 -25.90
CA ILE A 460 89.10 -11.21 -26.36
C ILE A 460 89.91 -12.28 -27.05
N ILE A 461 90.28 -12.01 -28.30
CA ILE A 461 90.93 -12.99 -29.17
C ILE A 461 92.18 -12.40 -29.82
N ASP A 462 93.11 -13.28 -30.18
CA ASP A 462 94.20 -12.97 -31.10
C ASP A 462 93.61 -12.86 -32.51
N LYS A 463 93.85 -11.73 -33.20
CA LYS A 463 93.25 -11.48 -34.52
C LYS A 463 93.73 -12.44 -35.60
N GLN A 464 94.93 -13.01 -35.48
CA GLN A 464 95.49 -13.91 -36.48
C GLN A 464 95.07 -15.36 -36.24
N THR A 465 95.05 -15.79 -34.98
CA THR A 465 94.79 -17.20 -34.63
C THR A 465 93.36 -17.49 -34.17
N ASN A 466 92.55 -16.45 -33.91
CA ASN A 466 91.25 -16.52 -33.23
C ASN A 466 91.28 -17.18 -31.85
N ALA A 467 92.46 -17.43 -31.27
CA ALA A 467 92.59 -18.01 -29.94
C ALA A 467 92.20 -16.98 -28.87
N THR A 468 91.51 -17.42 -27.82
CA THR A 468 91.16 -16.56 -26.69
C THR A 468 92.41 -16.12 -25.93
N LEU A 469 92.46 -14.84 -25.58
CA LEU A 469 93.60 -14.25 -24.89
C LEU A 469 93.36 -14.15 -23.39
N GLU A 470 94.26 -14.76 -22.61
CA GLU A 470 94.25 -14.68 -21.15
C GLU A 470 95.08 -13.51 -20.60
N ASN A 471 94.87 -13.13 -19.34
CA ASN A 471 95.59 -12.04 -18.67
C ASN A 471 95.56 -10.70 -19.44
N VAL A 472 94.40 -10.35 -20.02
CA VAL A 472 94.22 -9.07 -20.72
C VAL A 472 93.64 -8.04 -19.77
N ASN A 473 94.26 -6.85 -19.71
CA ASN A 473 93.71 -5.68 -19.02
C ASN A 473 92.61 -5.05 -19.87
N VAL A 474 91.37 -5.09 -19.40
CA VAL A 474 90.22 -4.48 -20.05
C VAL A 474 89.70 -3.31 -19.22
N SER A 475 89.71 -2.11 -19.78
CA SER A 475 89.21 -0.91 -19.10
C SER A 475 87.95 -0.38 -19.79
N LEU A 476 86.91 -0.15 -19.00
CA LEU A 476 85.73 0.60 -19.41
C LEU A 476 85.95 2.09 -19.10
N ILE A 477 85.74 2.93 -20.09
CA ILE A 477 85.97 4.38 -20.03
C ILE A 477 84.65 5.08 -20.33
N VAL A 478 84.32 6.11 -19.54
CA VAL A 478 83.18 7.01 -19.76
C VAL A 478 83.65 8.45 -19.54
N ASN A 479 83.26 9.38 -20.40
CA ASN A 479 83.69 10.79 -20.31
C ASN A 479 85.22 10.96 -20.17
N ASN A 480 85.99 10.19 -20.95
CA ASN A 480 87.47 10.13 -20.92
C ASN A 480 88.10 9.76 -19.56
N LYS A 481 87.33 9.22 -18.62
CA LYS A 481 87.84 8.67 -17.36
C LYS A 481 87.62 7.17 -17.30
N VAL A 482 88.62 6.44 -16.83
CA VAL A 482 88.50 5.00 -16.55
C VAL A 482 87.45 4.83 -15.44
N LYS A 483 86.33 4.19 -15.79
CA LYS A 483 85.26 3.85 -14.85
C LYS A 483 85.60 2.58 -14.07
N GLU A 484 86.13 1.58 -14.77
CA GLU A 484 86.40 0.25 -14.22
C GLU A 484 87.48 -0.45 -15.06
N THR A 485 88.41 -1.19 -14.43
CA THR A 485 89.42 -2.00 -15.12
C THR A 485 89.40 -3.42 -14.55
N LYS A 486 89.50 -4.43 -15.42
CA LYS A 486 89.52 -5.85 -15.05
C LYS A 486 90.65 -6.56 -15.78
N ILE A 487 91.34 -7.46 -15.08
CA ILE A 487 92.18 -8.48 -15.72
C ILE A 487 91.26 -9.65 -16.06
N THR A 488 91.28 -10.08 -17.31
CA THR A 488 90.33 -11.08 -17.81
C THR A 488 91.03 -12.23 -18.52
N ASN A 489 90.44 -13.43 -18.39
CA ASN A 489 90.89 -14.64 -19.05
C ASN A 489 89.94 -14.99 -20.20
N GLY A 490 90.09 -14.29 -21.33
CA GLY A 490 89.31 -14.54 -22.54
C GLY A 490 87.94 -13.86 -22.61
N THR A 491 87.28 -13.52 -21.50
CA THR A 491 85.96 -12.84 -21.51
C THR A 491 85.84 -11.70 -20.51
N TYR A 492 85.05 -10.68 -20.84
CA TYR A 492 84.74 -9.55 -19.95
C TYR A 492 83.22 -9.31 -19.82
N ASN A 493 82.84 -8.59 -18.77
CA ASN A 493 81.48 -8.09 -18.53
C ASN A 493 81.51 -6.74 -17.79
N PHE A 494 80.69 -5.79 -18.24
CA PHE A 494 80.48 -4.48 -17.62
C PHE A 494 79.01 -4.16 -17.47
N GLU A 495 78.63 -3.57 -16.33
CA GLU A 495 77.33 -2.93 -16.14
C GLU A 495 77.44 -1.42 -16.39
N VAL A 496 76.62 -0.92 -17.32
CA VAL A 496 76.68 0.44 -17.85
C VAL A 496 75.32 1.11 -17.76
N ASP A 497 75.30 2.44 -17.60
CA ASP A 497 74.03 3.18 -17.63
C ASP A 497 73.55 3.28 -19.08
N CYS A 498 72.23 3.32 -19.28
CA CYS A 498 71.61 3.52 -20.58
C CYS A 498 71.90 4.92 -21.17
N ASN A 499 71.74 5.06 -22.49
CA ASN A 499 71.88 6.31 -23.25
C ASN A 499 73.20 7.07 -23.03
N LYS A 500 74.29 6.37 -22.72
CA LYS A 500 75.62 6.93 -22.55
C LYS A 500 76.61 6.32 -23.53
N GLU A 501 77.65 7.08 -23.83
CA GLU A 501 78.76 6.64 -24.67
C GLU A 501 79.89 6.11 -23.80
N TYR A 502 80.42 4.97 -24.22
CA TYR A 502 81.49 4.25 -23.53
C TYR A 502 82.56 3.84 -24.52
N LYS A 503 83.77 3.67 -23.98
CA LYS A 503 84.89 3.03 -24.68
C LYS A 503 85.36 1.82 -23.87
N ILE A 504 85.75 0.75 -24.55
CA ILE A 504 86.48 -0.36 -23.93
C ILE A 504 87.85 -0.41 -24.57
N THR A 505 88.89 -0.41 -23.75
CA THR A 505 90.26 -0.66 -24.18
C THR A 505 90.72 -2.02 -23.69
N ALA A 506 91.39 -2.79 -24.55
CA ALA A 506 92.02 -4.04 -24.19
C ALA A 506 93.54 -3.92 -24.40
N LYS A 507 94.30 -4.24 -23.37
CA LYS A 507 95.76 -4.12 -23.36
C LYS A 507 96.40 -5.40 -22.83
N LYS A 508 97.31 -5.96 -23.62
CA LYS A 508 98.13 -7.12 -23.26
C LYS A 508 99.56 -6.91 -23.79
N ASP A 509 100.54 -7.43 -23.06
CA ASP A 509 101.95 -7.34 -23.49
C ASP A 509 102.16 -8.10 -24.82
N ASN A 510 103.00 -7.54 -25.70
CA ASN A 510 103.23 -8.01 -27.08
C ASN A 510 102.04 -7.89 -28.03
N PHE A 511 100.95 -7.23 -27.63
CA PHE A 511 99.82 -6.87 -28.49
C PHE A 511 99.63 -5.35 -28.54
N GLU A 512 99.17 -4.83 -29.67
CA GLU A 512 98.70 -3.45 -29.79
C GLU A 512 97.47 -3.24 -28.91
N THR A 513 97.28 -2.02 -28.38
CA THR A 513 96.09 -1.72 -27.58
C THR A 513 94.92 -1.48 -28.53
N THR A 514 93.84 -2.24 -28.38
CA THR A 514 92.61 -2.04 -29.17
C THR A 514 91.59 -1.27 -28.35
N GLU A 515 90.93 -0.30 -28.99
CA GLU A 515 89.82 0.47 -28.43
C GLU A 515 88.55 0.21 -29.25
N ILE A 516 87.43 0.00 -28.57
CA ILE A 516 86.10 -0.02 -29.19
C ILE A 516 85.20 1.01 -28.52
N SER A 517 84.48 1.78 -29.33
CA SER A 517 83.46 2.73 -28.85
C SER A 517 82.06 2.16 -29.05
N PHE A 518 81.15 2.44 -28.12
CA PHE A 518 79.74 2.09 -28.27
C PHE A 518 78.84 3.02 -27.47
N LYS A 519 77.57 3.08 -27.87
CA LYS A 519 76.52 3.81 -27.18
C LYS A 519 75.49 2.82 -26.66
N THR A 520 75.13 2.96 -25.38
CA THR A 520 74.03 2.18 -24.80
C THR A 520 72.69 2.78 -25.26
N THR A 521 71.69 1.93 -25.44
CA THR A 521 70.32 2.36 -25.80
C THR A 521 69.51 2.71 -24.55
N ASP A 522 68.22 3.00 -24.72
CA ASP A 522 67.23 3.20 -23.65
C ASP A 522 66.61 1.87 -23.15
N THR A 523 66.99 0.75 -23.75
CA THR A 523 66.43 -0.56 -23.44
C THR A 523 67.00 -1.10 -22.12
N TYR A 524 66.15 -1.31 -21.13
CA TYR A 524 66.52 -1.82 -19.81
C TYR A 524 67.10 -3.24 -19.89
N LYS A 525 68.19 -3.48 -19.15
CA LYS A 525 68.85 -4.78 -18.98
C LYS A 525 69.28 -5.46 -20.29
N LEU A 526 69.42 -4.71 -21.38
CA LEU A 526 69.91 -5.23 -22.64
C LEU A 526 71.30 -5.82 -22.46
N LYS A 527 71.49 -7.05 -22.91
CA LYS A 527 72.80 -7.70 -22.96
C LYS A 527 73.32 -7.60 -24.38
N SER A 528 74.51 -7.02 -24.55
CA SER A 528 75.19 -7.00 -25.84
C SER A 528 76.57 -7.61 -25.72
N SER A 529 76.98 -8.35 -26.74
CA SER A 529 78.30 -8.97 -26.80
C SER A 529 79.16 -8.27 -27.84
N LYS A 530 80.43 -8.01 -27.52
CA LYS A 530 81.41 -7.43 -28.44
C LYS A 530 82.71 -8.22 -28.34
N THR A 531 83.21 -8.71 -29.46
CA THR A 531 84.52 -9.36 -29.51
C THR A 531 85.59 -8.32 -29.79
N ILE A 532 86.66 -8.33 -29.00
CA ILE A 532 87.84 -7.48 -29.20
C ILE A 532 88.97 -8.36 -29.72
N ALA A 533 89.40 -8.10 -30.95
CA ALA A 533 90.55 -8.79 -31.54
C ALA A 533 91.80 -7.91 -31.38
N LEU A 534 92.85 -8.46 -30.77
CA LEU A 534 94.13 -7.80 -30.55
C LEU A 534 95.14 -8.22 -31.64
N ASP A 535 95.82 -7.23 -32.22
CA ASP A 535 96.93 -7.42 -33.17
C ASP A 535 98.25 -7.59 -32.42
N ARG A 536 99.13 -8.49 -32.87
CA ARG A 536 100.49 -8.64 -32.31
C ARG A 536 101.37 -7.48 -32.76
N LYS A 537 102.25 -7.02 -31.88
CA LYS A 537 103.25 -5.99 -32.19
C LYS A 537 104.38 -6.48 -33.08
#